data_AF-A0A376WTG2-F1
#
_entry.id   AF-A0A376WTG2-F1
#
_cell.length_a   1.000
_cell.length_b   1.000
_cell.length_c   1.000
_cell.angle_alpha   90.00
_cell.angle_beta   90.00
_cell.angle_gamma   90.00
#
_symmetry.space_group_name_H-M   'P 1'
#
loop_
_entity.id
_entity.type
_entity.pdbx_description
1 polymer ?
#
loop_
_entity_poly.entity_id
_entity_poly.type
_entity_poly.pdbx_seq_one_letter_code
_entity_poly.pdbx_strand_id
1 'polypeptide(L)'
;MDLYIQIIVVACLTGMTSLLAHRSAAVFHDGIRPILPQLIEGYMNRREAGSIAFGLSIDFVASVGISFTLKTGLLNAWLLFLPTDILGVLAINSLMAFGLGAIWGVLILTCLLPVNQLLTALPVDVLGSLGELSSPVVSAFALFPLVAIFYQFGWKQSLIAAVVVLMTRVVVVRYFPHLNPESIEIFIGMVMLLGIAITHDLRHRDENDIDASGLSVFEERTSRIIKNLPYIAIVGALIAAVASMKIFAGSEVSIFTLEKAYSAGVTPEQSQTLINQAALAEFMRGLGFVPLIATTALATGVYAVAGFTFVYAVGYLSPNPMVAAVLGAVVISAEVLLLRSIGKWLGRYPSVRNASDNIRNAMNMLMEVALLVGSIFAAIKMAGYTGFSIAVAIYFLNESLGRPVQKMAAPVVAVMITGILLNVLYWLGLFVPA
;
A
#
# COMPACT_ATOMS: atom_id res chain seq x y z
N MET A 1 -21.04 -16.79 14.32
CA MET A 1 -20.36 -16.12 15.44
C MET A 1 -19.12 -15.37 14.95
N ASP A 2 -18.34 -15.95 14.03
CA ASP A 2 -17.10 -15.35 13.50
C ASP A 2 -17.29 -14.05 12.70
N LEU A 3 -18.32 -13.94 11.86
CA LEU A 3 -18.56 -12.75 11.03
C LEU A 3 -18.83 -11.48 11.88
N TYR A 4 -19.60 -11.60 12.97
CA TYR A 4 -19.88 -10.45 13.84
C TYR A 4 -18.63 -9.92 14.52
N ILE A 5 -17.73 -10.82 14.94
CA ILE A 5 -16.45 -10.43 15.54
C ILE A 5 -15.58 -9.74 14.48
N GLN A 6 -15.50 -10.29 13.27
CA GLN A 6 -14.78 -9.66 12.16
C GLN A 6 -15.32 -8.25 11.86
N ILE A 7 -16.64 -8.09 11.80
CA ILE A 7 -17.29 -6.77 11.60
C ILE A 7 -16.89 -5.79 12.70
N ILE A 8 -16.98 -6.19 13.96
CA ILE A 8 -16.64 -5.32 15.09
C ILE A 8 -15.17 -4.92 15.03
N VAL A 9 -14.25 -5.87 14.83
CA VAL A 9 -12.82 -5.57 14.83
C VAL A 9 -12.43 -4.72 13.62
N VAL A 10 -12.98 -4.99 12.43
CA VAL A 10 -12.76 -4.15 11.24
C VAL A 10 -13.34 -2.76 11.42
N ALA A 11 -14.54 -2.62 11.99
CA ALA A 11 -15.16 -1.32 12.28
C ALA A 11 -14.34 -0.51 13.29
N CYS A 12 -13.85 -1.16 14.36
CA CYS A 12 -12.94 -0.54 15.31
C CYS A 12 -11.63 -0.11 14.64
N LEU A 13 -11.05 -0.97 13.78
CA LEU A 13 -9.82 -0.67 13.05
C LEU A 13 -10.00 0.58 12.17
N THR A 14 -10.99 0.59 11.29
CA THR A 14 -11.21 1.70 10.35
C THR A 14 -11.70 2.97 11.04
N GLY A 15 -12.47 2.84 12.14
CA GLY A 15 -12.83 3.97 12.98
C GLY A 15 -11.61 4.60 13.65
N MET A 16 -10.70 3.78 14.18
CA MET A 16 -9.47 4.28 14.82
C MET A 16 -8.49 4.88 13.81
N THR A 17 -8.32 4.31 12.61
CA THR A 17 -7.46 4.91 11.58
C THR A 17 -8.02 6.25 11.11
N SER A 18 -9.34 6.37 10.93
CA SER A 18 -9.98 7.65 10.60
C SER A 18 -9.83 8.68 11.73
N LEU A 19 -9.94 8.26 12.99
CA LEU A 19 -9.69 9.12 14.14
C LEU A 19 -8.23 9.62 14.19
N LEU A 20 -7.25 8.76 13.90
CA LEU A 20 -5.84 9.16 13.84
C LEU A 20 -5.58 10.17 12.71
N ALA A 21 -6.19 9.99 11.54
CA ALA A 21 -6.11 10.92 10.44
C ALA A 21 -6.74 12.27 10.81
N HIS A 22 -7.91 12.27 11.47
CA HIS A 22 -8.57 13.47 11.97
C HIS A 22 -7.70 14.28 12.94
N ARG A 23 -6.97 13.58 13.82
CA ARG A 23 -6.02 14.18 14.78
C ARG A 23 -4.67 14.53 14.14
N SER A 24 -4.47 14.22 12.85
CA SER A 24 -3.18 14.36 12.16
C SER A 24 -2.05 13.66 12.92
N ALA A 25 -2.35 12.51 13.53
CA ALA A 25 -1.42 11.73 14.34
C ALA A 25 -0.78 10.60 13.53
N ALA A 26 -1.58 9.93 12.69
CA ALA A 26 -1.10 8.95 11.73
C ALA A 26 -2.03 8.89 10.51
N VAL A 27 -1.45 8.57 9.36
CA VAL A 27 -2.17 8.28 8.10
C VAL A 27 -1.50 7.14 7.37
N PHE A 28 -2.26 6.44 6.54
CA PHE A 28 -1.71 5.39 5.68
C PHE A 28 -1.02 5.97 4.45
N HIS A 29 -1.67 6.91 3.77
CA HIS A 29 -1.11 7.52 2.56
C HIS A 29 0.11 8.40 2.89
N ASP A 30 1.30 8.00 2.42
CA ASP A 30 2.53 8.74 2.68
C ASP A 30 2.49 10.19 2.13
N GLY A 31 1.95 10.38 0.92
CA GLY A 31 1.75 11.71 0.33
C GLY A 31 0.86 12.67 1.12
N ILE A 32 0.05 12.18 2.08
CA ILE A 32 -0.76 13.03 2.96
C ILE A 32 0.07 13.53 4.15
N ARG A 33 1.12 12.83 4.57
CA ARG A 33 1.92 13.25 5.75
C ARG A 33 2.50 14.66 5.61
N PRO A 34 3.08 15.08 4.46
CA PRO A 34 3.62 16.43 4.31
C PRO A 34 2.60 17.57 4.37
N ILE A 35 1.31 17.29 4.10
CA ILE A 35 0.27 18.33 4.09
C ILE A 35 -0.38 18.55 5.45
N LEU A 36 -0.45 17.51 6.29
CA LEU A 36 -1.14 17.57 7.59
C LEU A 36 -0.53 18.55 8.60
N PRO A 37 0.78 18.82 8.64
CA PRO A 37 1.33 19.91 9.46
C PRO A 37 0.66 21.25 9.19
N GLN A 38 0.32 21.56 7.94
CA GLN A 38 -0.35 22.81 7.56
C GLN A 38 -1.75 22.92 8.15
N LEU A 39 -2.44 21.78 8.34
CA LEU A 39 -3.72 21.71 9.01
C LEU A 39 -3.60 21.93 10.53
N ILE A 40 -2.55 21.39 11.14
CA ILE A 40 -2.26 21.57 12.58
C ILE A 40 -1.87 23.03 12.89
N GLU A 41 -1.07 23.62 12.01
CA GLU A 41 -0.53 24.99 12.16
C GLU A 41 -1.54 26.07 11.74
N GLY A 42 -2.67 25.69 11.13
CA GLY A 42 -3.76 26.59 10.77
C GLY A 42 -3.61 27.28 9.42
N TYR A 43 -2.60 26.90 8.63
CA TYR A 43 -2.38 27.45 7.28
C TYR A 43 -3.32 26.86 6.22
N MET A 44 -3.91 25.70 6.48
CA MET A 44 -4.82 25.01 5.57
C MET A 44 -6.12 24.63 6.28
N ASN A 45 -7.25 24.72 5.59
CA ASN A 45 -8.54 24.27 6.14
C ASN A 45 -8.77 22.76 5.87
N ARG A 46 -9.65 22.12 6.65
CA ARG A 46 -9.94 20.68 6.52
C ARG A 46 -10.50 20.28 5.16
N ARG A 47 -11.25 21.16 4.50
CA ARG A 47 -11.89 20.89 3.21
C ARG A 47 -10.85 20.82 2.09
N GLU A 48 -9.90 21.75 2.12
CA GLU A 48 -8.76 21.80 1.21
C GLU A 48 -7.84 20.59 1.43
N ALA A 49 -7.44 20.33 2.67
CA ALA A 49 -6.66 19.15 3.04
C ALA A 49 -7.35 17.85 2.60
N GLY A 50 -8.67 17.77 2.80
CA GLY A 50 -9.47 16.62 2.39
C GLY A 50 -9.60 16.46 0.88
N SER A 51 -9.64 17.56 0.11
CA SER A 51 -9.62 17.51 -1.34
C SER A 51 -8.28 16.99 -1.87
N ILE A 52 -7.17 17.40 -1.26
CA ILE A 52 -5.84 16.89 -1.61
C ILE A 52 -5.74 15.40 -1.23
N ALA A 53 -6.16 15.03 -0.02
CA ALA A 53 -6.20 13.65 0.44
C ALA A 53 -7.03 12.75 -0.50
N PHE A 54 -8.20 13.22 -0.93
CA PHE A 54 -9.04 12.53 -1.91
C PHE A 54 -8.31 12.37 -3.24
N GLY A 55 -7.76 13.45 -3.79
CA GLY A 55 -7.05 13.44 -5.06
C GLY A 55 -5.87 12.48 -5.09
N LEU A 56 -5.09 12.42 -4.01
CA LEU A 56 -3.94 11.51 -3.89
C LEU A 56 -4.34 10.03 -3.75
N SER A 57 -5.48 9.76 -3.11
CA SER A 57 -5.83 8.42 -2.63
C SER A 57 -6.83 7.67 -3.50
N ILE A 58 -7.76 8.39 -4.16
CA ILE A 58 -8.89 7.76 -4.86
C ILE A 58 -8.43 6.78 -5.94
N ASP A 59 -7.30 7.06 -6.57
CA ASP A 59 -6.75 6.23 -7.63
C ASP A 59 -6.32 4.86 -7.14
N PHE A 60 -5.60 4.82 -6.02
CA PHE A 60 -5.20 3.58 -5.36
C PHE A 60 -6.40 2.78 -4.86
N VAL A 61 -7.44 3.45 -4.36
CA VAL A 61 -8.69 2.80 -3.92
C VAL A 61 -9.38 2.13 -5.11
N ALA A 62 -9.59 2.86 -6.20
CA ALA A 62 -10.31 2.37 -7.36
C ALA A 62 -9.52 1.31 -8.15
N SER A 63 -8.19 1.46 -8.23
CA SER A 63 -7.33 0.52 -8.96
C SER A 63 -6.97 -0.70 -8.13
N VAL A 64 -6.03 -0.56 -7.19
CA VAL A 64 -5.47 -1.67 -6.40
C VAL A 64 -6.45 -2.16 -5.36
N GLY A 65 -7.08 -1.23 -4.64
CA GLY A 65 -7.98 -1.52 -3.52
C GLY A 65 -9.12 -2.44 -3.92
N ILE A 66 -9.99 -1.98 -4.82
CA ILE A 66 -11.15 -2.76 -5.27
C ILE A 66 -10.70 -4.01 -6.04
N SER A 67 -9.80 -3.88 -7.02
CA SER A 67 -9.47 -5.01 -7.91
C SER A 67 -8.85 -6.18 -7.17
N PHE A 68 -7.90 -5.92 -6.26
CA PHE A 68 -7.25 -7.01 -5.54
C PHE A 68 -8.20 -7.66 -4.54
N THR A 69 -9.03 -6.86 -3.86
CA THR A 69 -10.03 -7.39 -2.95
C THR A 69 -11.09 -8.23 -3.65
N LEU A 70 -11.58 -7.80 -4.82
CA LEU A 70 -12.52 -8.58 -5.61
C LEU A 70 -11.90 -9.89 -6.11
N LYS A 71 -10.63 -9.86 -6.54
CA LYS A 71 -9.94 -11.07 -7.02
C LYS A 71 -9.65 -12.07 -5.90
N THR A 72 -9.20 -11.58 -4.75
CA THR A 72 -8.63 -12.43 -3.68
C THR A 72 -9.64 -12.78 -2.59
N GLY A 73 -10.74 -12.02 -2.49
CA GLY A 73 -11.66 -12.09 -1.37
C GLY A 73 -11.07 -11.54 -0.05
N LEU A 74 -9.84 -11.03 -0.06
CA LEU A 74 -9.18 -10.44 1.10
C LEU A 74 -9.29 -8.92 1.10
N LEU A 75 -9.49 -8.34 2.28
CA LEU A 75 -9.34 -6.90 2.48
C LEU A 75 -7.87 -6.51 2.30
N ASN A 76 -7.64 -5.28 1.84
CA ASN A 76 -6.29 -4.75 1.72
C ASN A 76 -6.20 -3.33 2.27
N ALA A 77 -4.96 -2.91 2.56
CA ALA A 77 -4.68 -1.62 3.18
C ALA A 77 -5.13 -0.43 2.31
N TRP A 78 -5.06 -0.54 0.98
CA TRP A 78 -5.50 0.51 0.06
C TRP A 78 -7.01 0.75 0.14
N LEU A 79 -7.81 -0.33 0.24
CA LEU A 79 -9.27 -0.22 0.32
C LEU A 79 -9.76 0.17 1.72
N LEU A 80 -9.07 -0.27 2.77
CA LEU A 80 -9.46 0.05 4.15
C LEU A 80 -8.98 1.42 4.61
N PHE A 81 -7.68 1.71 4.44
CA PHE A 81 -7.07 2.83 5.15
C PHE A 81 -7.10 4.14 4.38
N LEU A 82 -6.97 4.11 3.05
CA LEU A 82 -7.02 5.33 2.25
C LEU A 82 -8.36 6.07 2.36
N PRO A 83 -9.53 5.40 2.29
CA PRO A 83 -10.79 6.09 2.53
C PRO A 83 -10.89 6.61 3.97
N THR A 84 -10.34 5.89 4.96
CA THR A 84 -10.34 6.37 6.35
C THR A 84 -9.46 7.60 6.54
N ASP A 85 -8.36 7.73 5.80
CA ASP A 85 -7.53 8.94 5.77
C ASP A 85 -8.36 10.12 5.24
N ILE A 86 -9.04 9.95 4.09
CA ILE A 86 -9.90 10.98 3.50
C ILE A 86 -11.02 11.38 4.47
N LEU A 87 -11.78 10.41 4.97
CA LEU A 87 -12.92 10.62 5.87
C LEU A 87 -12.47 11.28 7.18
N GLY A 88 -11.31 10.88 7.70
CA GLY A 88 -10.75 11.43 8.93
C GLY A 88 -10.32 12.88 8.78
N VAL A 89 -9.60 13.20 7.71
CA VAL A 89 -9.17 14.59 7.42
C VAL A 89 -10.38 15.52 7.24
N LEU A 90 -11.40 15.06 6.51
CA LEU A 90 -12.64 15.81 6.25
C LEU A 90 -13.55 15.95 7.47
N ALA A 91 -13.51 15.02 8.41
CA ALA A 91 -14.41 15.00 9.56
C ALA A 91 -14.28 16.26 10.42
N ILE A 92 -15.42 16.78 10.86
CA ILE A 92 -15.51 18.02 11.64
C ILE A 92 -15.12 17.78 13.11
N ASN A 93 -15.49 16.63 13.65
CA ASN A 93 -15.19 16.24 15.03
C ASN A 93 -14.70 14.79 15.11
N SER A 94 -14.08 14.45 16.23
CA SER A 94 -13.45 13.14 16.45
C SER A 94 -14.45 11.98 16.46
N LEU A 95 -15.68 12.20 16.95
CA LEU A 95 -16.72 11.17 16.97
C LEU A 95 -17.21 10.84 15.56
N MET A 96 -17.39 11.86 14.73
CA MET A 96 -17.75 11.74 13.32
C MET A 96 -16.63 11.05 12.53
N ALA A 97 -15.36 11.38 12.80
CA ALA A 97 -14.23 10.68 12.18
C ALA A 97 -14.28 9.18 12.48
N PHE A 98 -14.38 8.81 13.76
CA PHE A 98 -14.50 7.42 14.16
C PHE A 98 -15.73 6.73 13.54
N GLY A 99 -16.90 7.38 13.59
CA GLY A 99 -18.14 6.84 13.05
C GLY A 99 -18.09 6.61 11.53
N LEU A 100 -17.59 7.58 10.75
CA LEU A 100 -17.43 7.44 9.30
C LEU A 100 -16.45 6.33 8.94
N GLY A 101 -15.32 6.27 9.63
CA GLY A 101 -14.35 5.18 9.45
C GLY A 101 -14.96 3.82 9.77
N ALA A 102 -15.67 3.69 10.89
CA ALA A 102 -16.33 2.45 11.28
C ALA A 102 -17.39 2.01 10.25
N ILE A 103 -18.24 2.93 9.81
CA ILE A 103 -19.25 2.66 8.77
C ILE A 103 -18.59 2.16 7.48
N TRP A 104 -17.48 2.78 7.06
CA TRP A 104 -16.72 2.33 5.89
C TRP A 104 -16.23 0.89 6.02
N GLY A 105 -15.65 0.53 7.18
CA GLY A 105 -15.16 -0.82 7.45
C GLY A 105 -16.28 -1.87 7.40
N VAL A 106 -17.43 -1.57 8.02
CA VAL A 106 -18.62 -2.44 7.97
C VAL A 106 -19.12 -2.58 6.52
N LEU A 107 -19.22 -1.47 5.79
CA LEU A 107 -19.70 -1.47 4.41
C LEU A 107 -18.83 -2.37 3.52
N ILE A 108 -17.51 -2.18 3.53
CA ILE A 108 -16.61 -2.95 2.66
C ILE A 108 -16.62 -4.43 3.02
N LEU A 109 -16.56 -4.80 4.30
CA LEU A 109 -16.57 -6.20 4.71
C LEU A 109 -17.89 -6.89 4.35
N THR A 110 -19.03 -6.22 4.54
CA THR A 110 -20.35 -6.81 4.28
C THR A 110 -20.73 -6.82 2.80
N CYS A 111 -20.25 -5.87 2.00
CA CYS A 111 -20.49 -5.82 0.56
C CYS A 111 -19.60 -6.79 -0.24
N LEU A 112 -18.48 -7.26 0.33
CA LEU A 112 -17.52 -8.11 -0.38
C LEU A 112 -18.16 -9.38 -0.94
N LEU A 113 -18.87 -10.14 -0.10
CA LEU A 113 -19.47 -11.41 -0.50
C LEU A 113 -20.61 -11.25 -1.52
N PRO A 114 -21.60 -10.35 -1.33
CA PRO A 114 -22.64 -10.11 -2.32
C PRO A 114 -22.09 -9.64 -3.67
N VAL A 115 -21.12 -8.73 -3.68
CA VAL A 115 -20.50 -8.23 -4.92
C VAL A 115 -19.74 -9.35 -5.62
N ASN A 116 -18.98 -10.16 -4.89
CA ASN A 116 -18.26 -11.29 -5.45
C ASN A 116 -19.24 -12.29 -6.09
N GLN A 117 -20.31 -12.69 -5.38
CA GLN A 117 -21.35 -13.58 -5.90
C GLN A 117 -22.00 -13.03 -7.18
N LEU A 118 -22.36 -11.74 -7.18
CA LEU A 118 -22.94 -11.09 -8.35
C LEU A 118 -21.98 -11.15 -9.55
N LEU A 119 -20.70 -10.84 -9.35
CA LEU A 119 -19.71 -10.83 -10.41
C LEU A 119 -19.33 -12.23 -10.90
N THR A 120 -19.35 -13.26 -10.03
CA THR A 120 -19.15 -14.66 -10.44
C THR A 120 -20.34 -15.24 -11.23
N ALA A 121 -21.54 -14.69 -11.04
CA ALA A 121 -22.73 -15.12 -11.77
C ALA A 121 -22.80 -14.55 -13.20
N LEU A 122 -21.90 -13.63 -13.54
CA LEU A 122 -21.85 -13.03 -14.87
C LEU A 122 -21.27 -14.01 -15.90
N PRO A 123 -21.86 -14.09 -17.11
CA PRO A 123 -21.37 -14.96 -18.19
C PRO A 123 -19.92 -14.72 -18.61
N VAL A 124 -19.45 -13.46 -18.56
CA VAL A 124 -18.06 -13.11 -18.82
C VAL A 124 -17.31 -13.00 -17.50
N ASP A 125 -16.23 -13.78 -17.38
CA ASP A 125 -15.42 -13.85 -16.16
C ASP A 125 -14.58 -12.58 -15.94
N VAL A 126 -15.20 -11.59 -15.31
CA VAL A 126 -14.55 -10.34 -14.92
C VAL A 126 -13.54 -10.59 -13.80
N LEU A 127 -13.89 -11.39 -12.79
CA LEU A 127 -13.08 -11.59 -11.59
C LEU A 127 -11.80 -12.38 -11.88
N GLY A 128 -11.88 -13.46 -12.64
CA GLY A 128 -10.71 -14.25 -13.04
C GLY A 128 -9.77 -13.46 -13.95
N SER A 129 -10.31 -12.54 -14.74
CA SER A 129 -9.54 -11.63 -15.60
C SER A 129 -8.87 -10.50 -14.84
N LEU A 130 -9.51 -9.92 -13.80
CA LEU A 130 -8.86 -8.95 -12.90
C LEU A 130 -7.63 -9.53 -12.19
N GLY A 131 -7.52 -10.87 -12.10
CA GLY A 131 -6.30 -11.53 -11.64
C GLY A 131 -5.05 -11.19 -12.44
N GLU A 132 -5.18 -10.84 -13.73
CA GLU A 132 -4.05 -10.45 -14.58
C GLU A 132 -3.45 -9.09 -14.20
N LEU A 133 -4.16 -8.26 -13.42
CA LEU A 133 -3.63 -7.01 -12.86
C LEU A 133 -2.50 -7.27 -11.86
N SER A 134 -2.56 -8.41 -11.17
CA SER A 134 -1.67 -8.71 -10.04
C SER A 134 -0.19 -8.79 -10.44
N SER A 135 0.11 -9.60 -11.46
CA SER A 135 1.49 -10.02 -11.74
C SER A 135 2.36 -8.84 -12.23
N PRO A 136 1.89 -7.97 -13.15
CA PRO A 136 2.60 -6.77 -13.50
C PRO A 136 2.76 -5.82 -12.31
N VAL A 137 1.72 -5.65 -11.48
CA VAL A 137 1.77 -4.73 -10.33
C VAL A 137 2.81 -5.16 -9.31
N VAL A 138 2.78 -6.41 -8.85
CA VAL A 138 3.73 -6.89 -7.82
C VAL A 138 5.17 -6.85 -8.36
N SER A 139 5.37 -7.25 -9.63
CA SER A 139 6.71 -7.27 -10.25
C SER A 139 7.26 -5.87 -10.50
N ALA A 140 6.46 -4.96 -11.05
CA ALA A 140 6.90 -3.59 -11.31
C ALA A 140 7.09 -2.81 -10.01
N PHE A 141 6.20 -2.99 -9.03
CA PHE A 141 6.33 -2.37 -7.72
C PHE A 141 7.68 -2.68 -7.09
N ALA A 142 8.18 -3.91 -7.23
CA ALA A 142 9.48 -4.31 -6.68
C ALA A 142 10.66 -3.45 -7.15
N LEU A 143 10.54 -2.77 -8.28
CA LEU A 143 11.56 -1.93 -8.89
C LEU A 143 11.58 -0.48 -8.38
N PHE A 144 10.67 -0.09 -7.47
CA PHE A 144 10.62 1.30 -6.98
C PHE A 144 11.95 1.82 -6.42
N PRO A 145 12.77 1.02 -5.68
CA PRO A 145 14.06 1.52 -5.20
C PRO A 145 15.01 1.80 -6.35
N LEU A 146 15.00 0.94 -7.37
CA LEU A 146 15.86 1.08 -8.54
C LEU A 146 15.49 2.33 -9.33
N VAL A 147 14.20 2.55 -9.56
CA VAL A 147 13.69 3.73 -10.24
C VAL A 147 13.99 5.00 -9.43
N ALA A 148 13.90 4.96 -8.10
CA ALA A 148 14.31 6.09 -7.25
C ALA A 148 15.80 6.42 -7.40
N ILE A 149 16.67 5.41 -7.52
CA ILE A 149 18.11 5.61 -7.82
C ILE A 149 18.28 6.31 -9.18
N PHE A 150 17.48 5.94 -10.18
CA PHE A 150 17.52 6.56 -11.53
C PHE A 150 17.29 8.06 -11.48
N TYR A 151 16.32 8.50 -10.67
CA TYR A 151 16.01 9.91 -10.51
C TYR A 151 17.03 10.70 -9.69
N GLN A 152 17.62 10.07 -8.68
CA GLN A 152 18.45 10.79 -7.71
C GLN A 152 19.94 10.83 -8.06
N PHE A 153 20.49 9.74 -8.59
CA PHE A 153 21.92 9.45 -8.54
C PHE A 153 22.59 9.33 -9.93
N GLY A 154 21.83 9.61 -10.99
CA GLY A 154 22.31 9.63 -12.37
C GLY A 154 22.70 8.24 -12.93
N TRP A 155 23.06 8.20 -14.20
CA TRP A 155 23.12 6.96 -14.98
C TRP A 155 24.17 5.93 -14.52
N LYS A 156 25.33 6.36 -13.98
CA LYS A 156 26.42 5.44 -13.60
C LYS A 156 26.04 4.57 -12.40
N GLN A 157 25.56 5.20 -11.32
CA GLN A 157 25.13 4.48 -10.11
C GLN A 157 23.86 3.67 -10.39
N SER A 158 22.98 4.20 -11.23
CA SER A 158 21.80 3.53 -11.75
C SER A 158 22.11 2.23 -12.49
N LEU A 159 23.11 2.23 -13.37
CA LEU A 159 23.48 1.02 -14.13
C LEU A 159 23.96 -0.10 -13.19
N ILE A 160 24.80 0.24 -12.21
CA ILE A 160 25.30 -0.73 -11.22
C ILE A 160 24.13 -1.28 -10.40
N ALA A 161 23.26 -0.40 -9.90
CA ALA A 161 22.06 -0.82 -9.17
C ALA A 161 21.16 -1.71 -10.02
N ALA A 162 20.95 -1.39 -11.30
CA ALA A 162 20.11 -2.17 -12.20
C ALA A 162 20.67 -3.58 -12.40
N VAL A 163 21.98 -3.69 -12.64
CA VAL A 163 22.64 -5.00 -12.77
C VAL A 163 22.47 -5.81 -11.49
N VAL A 164 22.74 -5.22 -10.31
CA VAL A 164 22.65 -5.95 -9.04
C VAL A 164 21.20 -6.39 -8.74
N VAL A 165 20.23 -5.49 -8.90
CA VAL A 165 18.80 -5.76 -8.62
C VAL A 165 18.25 -6.82 -9.58
N LEU A 166 18.47 -6.66 -10.89
CA LEU A 166 17.97 -7.61 -11.90
C LEU A 166 18.68 -8.96 -11.81
N MET A 167 19.99 -9.01 -11.56
CA MET A 167 20.71 -10.26 -11.35
C MET A 167 20.24 -10.97 -10.07
N THR A 168 19.92 -10.22 -9.02
CA THR A 168 19.32 -10.78 -7.80
C THR A 168 18.01 -11.49 -8.13
N ARG A 169 17.13 -10.86 -8.92
CA ARG A 169 15.88 -11.49 -9.38
C ARG A 169 16.15 -12.80 -10.10
N VAL A 170 17.07 -12.81 -11.07
CA VAL A 170 17.44 -14.02 -11.84
C VAL A 170 17.97 -15.13 -10.91
N VAL A 171 18.85 -14.79 -9.96
CA VAL A 171 19.42 -15.75 -9.01
C VAL A 171 18.34 -16.32 -8.09
N VAL A 172 17.46 -15.48 -7.53
CA VAL A 172 16.38 -15.93 -6.66
C VAL A 172 15.42 -16.84 -7.40
N VAL A 173 14.97 -16.45 -8.60
CA VAL A 173 14.07 -17.28 -9.41
C VAL A 173 14.72 -18.63 -9.76
N ARG A 174 16.02 -18.65 -10.06
CA ARG A 174 16.71 -19.87 -10.50
C ARG A 174 17.09 -20.83 -9.37
N TYR A 175 17.55 -20.30 -8.23
CA TYR A 175 18.16 -21.09 -7.16
C TYR A 175 17.34 -21.12 -5.87
N PHE A 176 16.43 -20.15 -5.67
CA PHE A 176 15.60 -20.02 -4.47
C PHE A 176 14.11 -19.85 -4.83
N PRO A 177 13.49 -20.79 -5.57
CA PRO A 177 12.11 -20.67 -6.05
C PRO A 177 11.07 -20.62 -4.91
N HIS A 178 11.48 -20.97 -3.68
CA HIS A 178 10.63 -20.90 -2.49
C HIS A 178 10.60 -19.51 -1.84
N LEU A 179 11.42 -18.56 -2.29
CA LEU A 179 11.42 -17.19 -1.81
C LEU A 179 10.63 -16.32 -2.79
N ASN A 180 9.99 -15.27 -2.26
CA ASN A 180 9.31 -14.27 -3.08
C ASN A 180 10.39 -13.36 -3.72
N PRO A 181 10.60 -13.42 -5.05
CA PRO A 181 11.67 -12.67 -5.70
C PRO A 181 11.47 -11.16 -5.57
N GLU A 182 10.22 -10.69 -5.61
CA GLU A 182 9.88 -9.27 -5.52
C GLU A 182 10.28 -8.68 -4.16
N SER A 183 10.09 -9.41 -3.07
CA SER A 183 10.45 -8.90 -1.74
C SER A 183 11.96 -8.80 -1.53
N ILE A 184 12.73 -9.73 -2.10
CA ILE A 184 14.19 -9.68 -2.07
C ILE A 184 14.70 -8.57 -2.98
N GLU A 185 14.06 -8.38 -4.14
CA GLU A 185 14.36 -7.30 -5.08
C GLU A 185 14.15 -5.92 -4.44
N ILE A 186 13.04 -5.72 -3.72
CA ILE A 186 12.81 -4.50 -2.92
C ILE A 186 13.91 -4.31 -1.89
N PHE A 187 14.24 -5.35 -1.12
CA PHE A 187 15.26 -5.27 -0.07
C PHE A 187 16.63 -4.90 -0.63
N ILE A 188 17.10 -5.61 -1.65
CA ILE A 188 18.40 -5.33 -2.29
C ILE A 188 18.39 -3.96 -2.97
N GLY A 189 17.30 -3.59 -3.63
CA GLY A 189 17.13 -2.27 -4.21
C GLY A 189 17.24 -1.16 -3.16
N MET A 190 16.63 -1.33 -1.99
CA MET A 190 16.71 -0.37 -0.89
C MET A 190 18.11 -0.33 -0.25
N VAL A 191 18.78 -1.48 -0.09
CA VAL A 191 20.19 -1.52 0.36
C VAL A 191 21.10 -0.78 -0.61
N MET A 192 20.90 -0.97 -1.93
CA MET A 192 21.65 -0.24 -2.96
C MET A 192 21.37 1.26 -2.89
N LEU A 193 20.10 1.66 -2.77
CA LEU A 193 19.71 3.06 -2.65
C LEU A 193 20.37 3.72 -1.43
N LEU A 194 20.29 3.08 -0.26
CA LEU A 194 20.91 3.59 0.96
C LEU A 194 22.43 3.62 0.85
N GLY A 195 23.05 2.56 0.34
CA GLY A 195 24.50 2.49 0.18
C GLY A 195 25.03 3.57 -0.76
N ILE A 196 24.33 3.81 -1.87
CA ILE A 196 24.63 4.87 -2.83
C ILE A 196 24.43 6.24 -2.17
N ALA A 197 23.30 6.48 -1.51
CA ALA A 197 23.00 7.74 -0.84
C ALA A 197 24.03 8.10 0.24
N ILE A 198 24.38 7.14 1.09
CA ILE A 198 25.38 7.31 2.15
C ILE A 198 26.76 7.57 1.54
N THR A 199 27.15 6.82 0.50
CA THR A 199 28.45 7.02 -0.17
C THR A 199 28.52 8.38 -0.87
N HIS A 200 27.40 8.83 -1.45
CA HIS A 200 27.28 10.14 -2.07
C HIS A 200 27.51 11.25 -1.04
N ASP A 201 26.83 11.18 0.10
CA ASP A 201 26.96 12.17 1.19
C ASP A 201 28.36 12.16 1.79
N LEU A 202 28.97 11.00 2.01
CA LEU A 202 30.33 10.89 2.56
C LEU A 202 31.40 11.49 1.63
N ARG A 203 31.19 11.43 0.31
CA ARG A 203 32.14 11.98 -0.69
C ARG A 203 32.00 13.49 -0.90
N HIS A 204 30.83 14.06 -0.61
CA HIS A 204 30.53 15.48 -0.79
C HIS A 204 30.29 16.17 0.56
N ARG A 205 30.85 15.61 1.64
CA ARG A 205 30.69 16.13 2.99
C ARG A 205 31.57 17.36 3.17
N ASP A 206 30.97 18.54 3.07
CA ASP A 206 31.59 19.76 3.61
C ASP A 206 31.49 19.75 5.15
N GLU A 207 32.57 20.08 5.84
CA GLU A 207 32.71 19.97 7.31
C GLU A 207 31.77 20.88 8.12
N ASN A 208 31.03 21.78 7.46
CA ASN A 208 30.25 22.84 8.13
C ASN A 208 28.73 22.59 8.24
N ASP A 209 28.20 21.47 7.74
CA ASP A 209 26.74 21.29 7.57
C ASP A 209 26.07 20.45 8.66
N ILE A 210 26.48 20.62 9.92
CA ILE A 210 25.73 20.10 11.08
C ILE A 210 24.81 21.21 11.57
N ASP A 211 23.69 21.38 10.88
CA ASP A 211 22.69 22.38 11.22
C ASP A 211 22.06 22.04 12.58
N ALA A 212 22.53 22.72 13.64
CA ALA A 212 22.06 22.56 15.01
C ALA A 212 20.58 22.95 15.17
N SER A 213 19.98 23.61 14.17
CA SER A 213 18.56 23.98 14.12
C SER A 213 17.63 22.80 13.79
N GLY A 214 18.11 21.75 13.10
CA GLY A 214 17.29 20.59 12.71
C GLY A 214 16.94 19.65 13.87
N LEU A 215 17.76 19.62 14.93
CA LEU A 215 17.56 18.73 16.08
C LEU A 215 16.34 19.10 16.92
N SER A 216 16.06 20.40 17.11
CA SER A 216 14.91 20.86 17.90
C SER A 216 13.58 20.57 17.20
N VAL A 217 13.53 20.75 15.88
CA VAL A 217 12.34 20.45 15.07
C VAL A 217 12.02 18.95 15.11
N PHE A 218 13.02 18.08 14.96
CA PHE A 218 12.79 16.63 15.04
C PHE A 218 12.33 16.16 16.42
N GLU A 219 12.83 16.77 17.49
CA GLU A 219 12.37 16.43 18.85
C GLU A 219 10.91 16.82 19.09
N GLU A 220 10.47 17.98 18.61
CA GLU A 220 9.07 18.41 18.73
C GLU A 220 8.13 17.46 17.95
N ARG A 221 8.47 17.16 16.69
CA ARG A 221 7.69 16.26 15.84
C ARG A 221 7.66 14.84 16.39
N THR A 222 8.78 14.34 16.94
CA THR A 222 8.83 13.02 17.60
C THR A 222 7.97 12.99 18.87
N SER A 223 8.04 14.04 19.70
CA SER A 223 7.23 14.16 20.91
C SER A 223 5.73 14.11 20.60
N ARG A 224 5.31 14.73 19.49
CA ARG A 224 3.93 14.67 19.00
C ARG A 224 3.47 13.26 18.66
N ILE A 225 4.33 12.47 18.01
CA ILE A 225 4.04 11.06 17.70
C ILE A 225 3.93 10.26 19.01
N ILE A 226 4.89 10.41 19.93
CA ILE A 226 4.90 9.72 21.22
C ILE A 226 3.64 10.06 22.05
N LYS A 227 3.18 11.31 22.02
CA LYS A 227 1.94 11.71 22.73
C LYS A 227 0.70 10.98 22.22
N ASN A 228 0.68 10.60 20.94
CA ASN A 228 -0.41 9.82 20.34
C ASN A 228 -0.15 8.30 20.36
N LEU A 229 0.97 7.84 20.93
CA LEU A 229 1.37 6.44 20.97
C LEU A 229 0.26 5.48 21.45
N PRO A 230 -0.54 5.79 22.49
CA PRO A 230 -1.61 4.88 22.91
C PRO A 230 -2.62 4.60 21.79
N TYR A 231 -3.01 5.61 21.02
CA TYR A 231 -3.94 5.45 19.89
C TYR A 231 -3.30 4.71 18.72
N ILE A 232 -2.02 4.99 18.44
CA ILE A 232 -1.25 4.32 17.39
C ILE A 232 -1.06 2.83 17.75
N ALA A 233 -0.78 2.51 19.01
CA ALA A 233 -0.63 1.15 19.49
C ALA A 233 -1.95 0.36 19.41
N ILE A 234 -3.09 0.99 19.69
CA ILE A 234 -4.42 0.38 19.49
C ILE A 234 -4.64 0.01 18.03
N VAL A 235 -4.26 0.90 17.10
CA VAL A 235 -4.34 0.60 15.66
C VAL A 235 -3.40 -0.55 15.30
N GLY A 236 -2.18 -0.58 15.83
CA GLY A 236 -1.25 -1.72 15.68
C GLY A 236 -1.86 -3.05 16.14
N ALA A 237 -2.52 -3.05 17.30
CA ALA A 237 -3.23 -4.22 17.81
C ALA A 237 -4.35 -4.66 16.87
N LEU A 238 -5.17 -3.73 16.40
CA LEU A 238 -6.29 -4.02 15.52
C LEU A 238 -5.82 -4.51 14.15
N ILE A 239 -4.76 -3.95 13.58
CA ILE A 239 -4.16 -4.42 12.31
C ILE A 239 -3.70 -5.87 12.45
N ALA A 240 -2.93 -6.19 13.48
CA ALA A 240 -2.42 -7.54 13.69
C ALA A 240 -3.56 -8.53 13.96
N ALA A 241 -4.58 -8.12 14.74
CA ALA A 241 -5.77 -8.93 14.99
C ALA A 241 -6.52 -9.26 13.68
N VAL A 242 -6.81 -8.25 12.86
CA VAL A 242 -7.52 -8.44 11.58
C VAL A 242 -6.71 -9.27 10.59
N ALA A 243 -5.37 -9.10 10.55
CA ALA A 243 -4.48 -9.94 9.77
C ALA A 243 -4.52 -11.41 10.19
N SER A 244 -4.50 -11.70 11.50
CA SER A 244 -4.57 -13.06 12.03
C SER A 244 -5.94 -13.75 11.82
N MET A 245 -7.00 -12.96 11.58
CA MET A 245 -8.33 -13.45 11.23
C MET A 245 -8.45 -13.94 9.78
N LYS A 246 -7.35 -13.89 8.99
CA LYS A 246 -7.28 -14.37 7.60
C LYS A 246 -8.21 -13.64 6.62
N ILE A 247 -8.62 -12.43 6.95
CA ILE A 247 -9.49 -11.59 6.11
C ILE A 247 -8.76 -10.39 5.50
N PHE A 248 -7.49 -10.18 5.84
CA PHE A 248 -6.74 -8.98 5.48
C PHE A 248 -5.30 -9.27 5.11
N ALA A 249 -4.86 -8.65 4.02
CA ALA A 249 -3.48 -8.59 3.58
C ALA A 249 -2.97 -7.15 3.60
N GLY A 250 -1.72 -6.97 4.02
CA GLY A 250 -1.13 -5.68 4.35
C GLY A 250 -0.56 -4.97 3.13
N SER A 251 -0.16 -5.73 2.12
CA SER A 251 0.37 -5.17 0.88
C SER A 251 0.20 -6.11 -0.32
N GLU A 252 0.53 -5.57 -1.49
CA GLU A 252 0.61 -6.25 -2.77
C GLU A 252 1.58 -7.44 -2.80
N VAL A 253 2.65 -7.45 -2.00
CA VAL A 253 3.60 -8.59 -1.99
C VAL A 253 3.10 -9.80 -1.21
N SER A 254 2.15 -9.61 -0.29
CA SER A 254 1.60 -10.69 0.54
C SER A 254 0.23 -11.18 0.07
N ILE A 255 -0.62 -10.31 -0.48
CA ILE A 255 -2.04 -10.60 -0.70
C ILE A 255 -2.31 -11.84 -1.57
N PHE A 256 -1.60 -12.01 -2.68
CA PHE A 256 -1.79 -13.18 -3.56
C PHE A 256 -1.19 -14.46 -2.99
N THR A 257 -0.15 -14.35 -2.17
CA THR A 257 0.44 -15.50 -1.46
C THR A 257 -0.51 -15.97 -0.35
N LEU A 258 -1.14 -15.03 0.36
CA LEU A 258 -2.13 -15.32 1.39
C LEU A 258 -3.45 -15.85 0.81
N GLU A 259 -3.89 -15.32 -0.33
CA GLU A 259 -5.05 -15.87 -1.06
C GLU A 259 -4.84 -17.36 -1.33
N LYS A 260 -3.70 -17.73 -1.94
CA LYS A 260 -3.33 -19.13 -2.16
C LYS A 260 -3.25 -19.93 -0.86
N ALA A 261 -2.73 -19.34 0.21
CA ALA A 261 -2.63 -20.00 1.51
C ALA A 261 -4.00 -20.33 2.11
N TYR A 262 -5.02 -19.55 1.79
CA TYR A 262 -6.38 -19.68 2.33
C TYR A 262 -7.35 -20.35 1.35
N SER A 263 -6.95 -20.61 0.10
CA SER A 263 -7.76 -21.30 -0.89
C SER A 263 -8.14 -22.72 -0.46
N ALA A 264 -9.35 -23.15 -0.85
CA ALA A 264 -9.81 -24.51 -0.61
C ALA A 264 -8.93 -25.54 -1.36
N GLY A 265 -8.49 -26.59 -0.68
CA GLY A 265 -7.67 -27.67 -1.25
C GLY A 265 -6.18 -27.63 -0.91
N VAL A 266 -5.72 -26.60 -0.19
CA VAL A 266 -4.34 -26.52 0.30
C VAL A 266 -4.21 -27.24 1.64
N THR A 267 -3.22 -28.12 1.76
CA THR A 267 -2.96 -28.83 3.03
C THR A 267 -2.50 -27.85 4.13
N PRO A 268 -2.76 -28.13 5.42
CA PRO A 268 -2.34 -27.23 6.51
C PRO A 268 -0.85 -26.89 6.49
N GLU A 269 0.01 -27.84 6.12
CA GLU A 269 1.47 -27.64 6.02
C GLU A 269 1.86 -26.70 4.87
N GLN A 270 1.21 -26.85 3.70
CA GLN A 270 1.42 -25.94 2.56
C GLN A 270 0.89 -24.54 2.87
N SER A 271 -0.28 -24.44 3.51
CA SER A 271 -0.86 -23.17 3.96
C SER A 271 0.11 -22.44 4.89
N GLN A 272 0.68 -23.14 5.88
CA GLN A 272 1.66 -22.56 6.79
C GLN A 272 2.94 -22.10 6.06
N THR A 273 3.40 -22.87 5.08
CA THR A 273 4.57 -22.51 4.27
C THR A 273 4.32 -21.20 3.50
N LEU A 274 3.16 -21.06 2.87
CA LEU A 274 2.77 -19.85 2.14
C LEU A 274 2.60 -18.65 3.08
N ILE A 275 2.02 -18.84 4.27
CA ILE A 275 1.92 -17.80 5.31
C ILE A 275 3.32 -17.34 5.74
N ASN A 276 4.25 -18.27 5.97
CA ASN A 276 5.63 -17.95 6.32
C ASN A 276 6.33 -17.16 5.20
N GLN A 277 6.09 -17.53 3.93
CA GLN A 277 6.59 -16.78 2.78
C GLN A 277 6.02 -15.36 2.71
N ALA A 278 4.71 -15.20 2.94
CA ALA A 278 4.06 -13.89 2.98
C ALA A 278 4.57 -13.01 4.14
N ALA A 279 4.80 -13.60 5.32
CA ALA A 279 5.37 -12.89 6.46
C ALA A 279 6.83 -12.48 6.23
N LEU A 280 7.64 -13.36 5.63
CA LEU A 280 9.02 -13.03 5.23
C LEU A 280 9.04 -11.91 4.18
N ALA A 281 8.12 -11.96 3.21
CA ALA A 281 7.96 -10.93 2.20
C ALA A 281 7.67 -9.55 2.83
N GLU A 282 6.70 -9.46 3.74
CA GLU A 282 6.41 -8.23 4.48
C GLU A 282 7.57 -7.77 5.35
N PHE A 283 8.31 -8.70 5.98
CA PHE A 283 9.46 -8.34 6.80
C PHE A 283 10.57 -7.71 5.95
N MET A 284 10.91 -8.31 4.81
CA MET A 284 11.91 -7.78 3.88
C MET A 284 11.48 -6.43 3.28
N ARG A 285 10.20 -6.32 2.91
CA ARG A 285 9.59 -5.07 2.46
C ARG A 285 9.66 -3.99 3.54
N GLY A 286 9.30 -4.33 4.78
CA GLY A 286 9.34 -3.42 5.93
C GLY A 286 10.72 -2.86 6.20
N LEU A 287 11.76 -3.71 6.17
CA LEU A 287 13.16 -3.27 6.25
C LEU A 287 13.51 -2.24 5.16
N GLY A 288 13.04 -2.49 3.93
CA GLY A 288 13.22 -1.57 2.81
C GLY A 288 12.56 -0.20 3.05
N PHE A 289 11.39 -0.16 3.67
CA PHE A 289 10.64 1.09 3.88
C PHE A 289 11.00 1.87 5.15
N VAL A 290 11.78 1.30 6.09
CA VAL A 290 12.17 2.01 7.34
C VAL A 290 12.71 3.42 7.08
N PRO A 291 13.67 3.64 6.15
CA PRO A 291 14.22 4.97 5.92
C PRO A 291 13.17 5.97 5.46
N LEU A 292 12.34 5.58 4.49
CA LEU A 292 11.26 6.41 3.93
C LEU A 292 10.24 6.79 5.02
N ILE A 293 9.76 5.79 5.75
CA ILE A 293 8.71 6.01 6.75
C ILE A 293 9.26 6.85 7.91
N ALA A 294 10.48 6.57 8.36
CA ALA A 294 11.09 7.31 9.45
C ALA A 294 11.39 8.76 9.07
N THR A 295 11.98 9.03 7.90
CA THR A 295 12.28 10.42 7.46
C THR A 295 11.00 11.25 7.35
N THR A 296 9.96 10.72 6.70
CA THR A 296 8.70 11.45 6.55
C THR A 296 7.98 11.62 7.88
N ALA A 297 7.95 10.60 8.74
CA ALA A 297 7.33 10.72 10.05
C ALA A 297 8.03 11.78 10.92
N LEU A 298 9.36 11.82 10.92
CA LEU A 298 10.13 12.79 11.69
C LEU A 298 10.02 14.21 11.11
N ALA A 299 9.96 14.34 9.80
CA ALA A 299 9.79 15.64 9.14
C ALA A 299 8.41 16.26 9.43
N THR A 300 7.37 15.44 9.53
CA THR A 300 5.98 15.90 9.59
C THR A 300 5.37 15.83 11.00
N GLY A 301 5.90 14.94 11.86
CA GLY A 301 5.28 14.59 13.14
C GLY A 301 4.00 13.76 12.99
N VAL A 302 3.78 13.16 11.81
CA VAL A 302 2.63 12.29 11.49
C VAL A 302 3.15 10.90 11.16
N TYR A 303 2.69 9.89 11.90
CA TYR A 303 3.19 8.53 11.76
C TYR A 303 2.49 7.73 10.64
N ALA A 304 3.07 6.59 10.26
CA ALA A 304 2.41 5.64 9.37
C ALA A 304 1.43 4.77 10.17
N VAL A 305 0.20 4.62 9.69
CA VAL A 305 -0.84 3.79 10.34
C VAL A 305 -0.38 2.35 10.61
N ALA A 306 0.36 1.75 9.68
CA ALA A 306 0.91 0.41 9.80
C ALA A 306 2.37 0.38 10.31
N GLY A 307 2.86 1.51 10.82
CA GLY A 307 4.25 1.67 11.22
C GLY A 307 5.24 1.34 10.10
N PHE A 308 6.33 0.65 10.42
CA PHE A 308 7.29 0.10 9.46
C PHE A 308 6.82 -1.19 8.79
N THR A 309 5.53 -1.50 8.86
CA THR A 309 4.85 -2.65 8.24
C THR A 309 5.15 -4.01 8.87
N PHE A 310 6.04 -4.10 9.88
CA PHE A 310 6.31 -5.36 10.59
C PHE A 310 5.09 -5.91 11.32
N VAL A 311 4.12 -5.05 11.66
CA VAL A 311 2.82 -5.44 12.23
C VAL A 311 2.08 -6.46 11.37
N TYR A 312 2.25 -6.45 10.04
CA TYR A 312 1.62 -7.41 9.15
C TYR A 312 2.23 -8.80 9.30
N ALA A 313 3.56 -8.90 9.28
CA ALA A 313 4.27 -10.17 9.49
C ALA A 313 3.91 -10.80 10.84
N VAL A 314 3.84 -9.98 11.89
CA VAL A 314 3.43 -10.41 13.23
C VAL A 314 1.99 -10.90 13.23
N GLY A 315 1.08 -10.18 12.57
CA GLY A 315 -0.32 -10.59 12.43
C GLY A 315 -0.47 -11.94 11.73
N TYR A 316 0.28 -12.20 10.66
CA TYR A 316 0.23 -13.45 9.91
C TYR A 316 0.75 -14.66 10.67
N LEU A 317 1.82 -14.46 11.44
CA LEU A 317 2.46 -15.55 12.21
C LEU A 317 1.81 -15.81 13.57
N SER A 318 0.87 -14.95 13.99
CA SER A 318 0.24 -15.06 15.30
C SER A 318 -0.78 -16.21 15.35
N PRO A 319 -0.84 -16.96 16.47
CA PRO A 319 -1.71 -18.14 16.58
C PRO A 319 -3.19 -17.79 16.75
N ASN A 320 -3.51 -16.61 17.29
CA ASN A 320 -4.89 -16.14 17.48
C ASN A 320 -4.96 -14.61 17.52
N PRO A 321 -6.15 -14.01 17.30
CA PRO A 321 -6.30 -12.55 17.25
C PRO A 321 -5.97 -11.79 18.52
N MET A 322 -6.13 -12.39 19.70
CA MET A 322 -5.80 -11.74 20.97
C MET A 322 -4.29 -11.62 21.16
N VAL A 323 -3.55 -12.70 20.87
CA VAL A 323 -2.08 -12.70 20.88
C VAL A 323 -1.56 -11.75 19.80
N ALA A 324 -2.16 -11.79 18.60
CA ALA A 324 -1.82 -10.87 17.52
C ALA A 324 -2.01 -9.41 17.94
N ALA A 325 -3.11 -9.09 18.62
CA ALA A 325 -3.38 -7.74 19.12
C ALA A 325 -2.29 -7.24 20.08
N VAL A 326 -1.91 -8.07 21.05
CA VAL A 326 -0.85 -7.72 22.01
C VAL A 326 0.49 -7.53 21.29
N LEU A 327 0.89 -8.48 20.44
CA LEU A 327 2.14 -8.40 19.71
C LEU A 327 2.17 -7.21 18.74
N GLY A 328 1.06 -6.92 18.06
CA GLY A 328 0.91 -5.77 17.17
C GLY A 328 1.07 -4.43 17.91
N ALA A 329 0.44 -4.29 19.09
CA ALA A 329 0.65 -3.11 19.94
C ALA A 329 2.10 -2.95 20.39
N VAL A 330 2.74 -4.05 20.80
CA VAL A 330 4.14 -4.06 21.24
C VAL A 330 5.08 -3.65 20.10
N VAL A 331 4.88 -4.21 18.90
CA VAL A 331 5.73 -3.94 17.73
C VAL A 331 5.62 -2.48 17.32
N ILE A 332 4.40 -1.95 17.13
CA ILE A 332 4.21 -0.53 16.79
C ILE A 332 4.75 0.39 17.89
N SER A 333 4.58 0.02 19.16
CA SER A 333 5.14 0.81 20.26
C SER A 333 6.66 0.84 20.22
N ALA A 334 7.29 -0.32 19.97
CA ALA A 334 8.74 -0.41 19.82
C ALA A 334 9.23 0.41 18.61
N GLU A 335 8.56 0.33 17.46
CA GLU A 335 8.90 1.10 16.26
C GLU A 335 8.87 2.62 16.54
N VAL A 336 7.80 3.11 17.19
CA VAL A 336 7.66 4.53 17.55
C VAL A 336 8.78 4.98 18.50
N LEU A 337 9.13 4.16 19.50
CA LEU A 337 10.23 4.47 20.43
C LEU A 337 11.60 4.46 19.74
N LEU A 338 11.77 3.60 18.73
CA LEU A 338 13.00 3.53 17.92
C LEU A 338 13.13 4.67 16.91
N LEU A 339 12.04 5.39 16.57
CA LEU A 339 12.06 6.49 15.61
C LEU A 339 13.13 7.54 15.93
N ARG A 340 13.31 7.89 17.20
CA ARG A 340 14.31 8.89 17.60
C ARG A 340 15.73 8.44 17.27
N SER A 341 16.04 7.16 17.51
CA SER A 341 17.36 6.59 17.22
C SER A 341 17.59 6.49 15.70
N ILE A 342 16.60 5.96 14.98
CA ILE A 342 16.63 5.84 13.52
C ILE A 342 16.77 7.23 12.89
N GLY A 343 16.01 8.21 13.38
CA GLY A 343 16.07 9.60 12.94
C GLY A 343 17.42 10.25 13.12
N LYS A 344 18.05 10.07 14.28
CA LYS A 344 19.40 10.58 14.54
C LYS A 344 20.44 9.96 13.61
N TRP A 345 20.25 8.71 13.21
CA TRP A 345 21.12 8.04 12.24
C TRP A 345 20.86 8.54 10.82
N LEU A 346 19.60 8.61 10.38
CA LEU A 346 19.20 9.10 9.05
C LEU A 346 19.54 10.57 8.84
N GLY A 347 19.45 11.40 9.88
CA GLY A 347 19.80 12.82 9.83
C GLY A 347 21.28 13.09 9.52
N ARG A 348 22.16 12.08 9.61
CA ARG A 348 23.57 12.18 9.18
C ARG A 348 23.73 12.15 7.66
N TYR A 349 22.71 11.71 6.93
CA TYR A 349 22.75 11.45 5.49
C TYR A 349 21.60 12.16 4.77
N PRO A 350 21.77 13.45 4.40
CA PRO A 350 20.74 14.23 3.71
C PRO A 350 20.21 13.57 2.43
N SER A 351 21.05 12.85 1.67
CA SER A 351 20.61 12.16 0.46
C SER A 351 19.59 11.07 0.74
N VAL A 352 19.63 10.41 1.90
CA VAL A 352 18.62 9.41 2.29
C VAL A 352 17.27 10.07 2.53
N ARG A 353 17.26 11.28 3.10
CA ARG A 353 16.03 12.07 3.24
C ARG A 353 15.46 12.45 1.87
N ASN A 354 16.30 12.97 0.98
CA ASN A 354 15.88 13.39 -0.37
C ASN A 354 15.39 12.21 -1.22
N ALA A 355 15.87 10.98 -0.96
CA ALA A 355 15.39 9.79 -1.63
C ALA A 355 13.91 9.50 -1.38
N SER A 356 13.35 10.02 -0.29
CA SER A 356 11.96 9.75 0.11
C SER A 356 10.96 10.22 -0.94
N ASP A 357 11.14 11.43 -1.49
CA ASP A 357 10.25 11.97 -2.54
C ASP A 357 10.44 11.25 -3.88
N ASN A 358 11.68 10.86 -4.20
CA ASN A 358 11.98 10.06 -5.40
C ASN A 358 11.35 8.67 -5.31
N ILE A 359 11.33 8.04 -4.13
CA ILE A 359 10.63 6.76 -3.89
C ILE A 359 9.13 6.93 -4.12
N ARG A 360 8.50 7.99 -3.57
CA ARG A 360 7.07 8.25 -3.77
C ARG A 360 6.73 8.41 -5.26
N ASN A 361 7.52 9.19 -5.99
CA ASN A 361 7.35 9.37 -7.43
C ASN A 361 7.54 8.05 -8.19
N ALA A 362 8.60 7.31 -7.88
CA ALA A 362 8.88 6.00 -8.48
C ALA A 362 7.72 5.02 -8.31
N MET A 363 7.14 4.94 -7.10
CA MET A 363 5.97 4.11 -6.81
C MET A 363 4.79 4.47 -7.73
N ASN A 364 4.43 5.76 -7.83
CA ASN A 364 3.32 6.20 -8.69
C ASN A 364 3.53 5.82 -10.16
N MET A 365 4.73 6.06 -10.70
CA MET A 365 5.02 5.76 -12.12
C MET A 365 5.01 4.26 -12.42
N LEU A 366 5.58 3.45 -11.53
CA LEU A 366 5.55 2.00 -11.68
C LEU A 366 4.12 1.46 -11.62
N MET A 367 3.30 2.01 -10.72
CA MET A 367 1.88 1.66 -10.63
C MET A 367 1.10 2.03 -11.89
N GLU A 368 1.32 3.22 -12.46
CA GLU A 368 0.68 3.64 -13.72
C GLU A 368 0.97 2.66 -14.86
N VAL A 369 2.25 2.29 -15.05
CA VAL A 369 2.65 1.37 -16.12
C VAL A 369 2.11 -0.03 -15.85
N ALA A 370 2.24 -0.53 -14.62
CA ALA A 370 1.85 -1.88 -14.28
C ALA A 370 0.34 -2.10 -14.37
N LEU A 371 -0.45 -1.13 -13.90
CA LEU A 371 -1.91 -1.20 -14.01
C LEU A 371 -2.37 -1.10 -15.46
N LEU A 372 -1.71 -0.30 -16.29
CA LEU A 372 -1.99 -0.27 -17.73
C LEU A 372 -1.74 -1.63 -18.39
N VAL A 373 -0.55 -2.21 -18.17
CA VAL A 373 -0.18 -3.52 -18.73
C VAL A 373 -1.11 -4.63 -18.24
N GLY A 374 -1.35 -4.68 -16.92
CA GLY A 374 -2.25 -5.66 -16.33
C GLY A 374 -3.70 -5.51 -16.81
N SER A 375 -4.15 -4.27 -17.04
CA SER A 375 -5.48 -3.99 -17.59
C SER A 375 -5.60 -4.51 -19.02
N ILE A 376 -4.56 -4.35 -19.84
CA ILE A 376 -4.51 -4.91 -21.19
C ILE A 376 -4.59 -6.44 -21.15
N PHE A 377 -3.82 -7.09 -20.27
CA PHE A 377 -3.89 -8.56 -20.12
C PHE A 377 -5.28 -9.03 -19.67
N ALA A 378 -5.89 -8.33 -18.71
CA ALA A 378 -7.24 -8.62 -18.26
C ALA A 378 -8.26 -8.49 -19.39
N ALA A 379 -8.21 -7.41 -20.18
CA ALA A 379 -9.12 -7.19 -21.31
C ALA A 379 -8.98 -8.29 -22.39
N ILE A 380 -7.74 -8.67 -22.71
CA ILE A 380 -7.46 -9.75 -23.67
C ILE A 380 -7.97 -11.09 -23.13
N LYS A 381 -7.81 -11.35 -21.82
CA LYS A 381 -8.31 -12.59 -21.21
C LYS A 381 -9.84 -12.67 -21.21
N MET A 382 -10.55 -11.54 -21.07
CA MET A 382 -12.02 -11.53 -21.08
C MET A 382 -12.63 -11.83 -22.47
N ALA A 383 -12.07 -11.26 -23.54
CA ALA A 383 -12.69 -11.32 -24.87
C ALA A 383 -11.71 -11.16 -26.04
N GLY A 384 -10.45 -11.57 -25.86
CA GLY A 384 -9.41 -11.43 -26.87
C GLY A 384 -9.21 -9.97 -27.31
N TYR A 385 -8.95 -9.77 -28.61
CA TYR A 385 -8.75 -8.43 -29.15
C TYR A 385 -10.02 -7.57 -29.17
N THR A 386 -11.22 -8.17 -29.09
CA THR A 386 -12.46 -7.41 -28.92
C THR A 386 -12.49 -6.72 -27.56
N GLY A 387 -12.17 -7.46 -26.50
CA GLY A 387 -12.03 -6.88 -25.15
C GLY A 387 -10.96 -5.79 -25.10
N PHE A 388 -9.80 -6.05 -25.71
CA PHE A 388 -8.74 -5.05 -25.86
C PHE A 388 -9.22 -3.76 -26.55
N SER A 389 -9.87 -3.88 -27.72
CA SER A 389 -10.34 -2.71 -28.47
C SER A 389 -11.35 -1.88 -27.68
N ILE A 390 -12.27 -2.51 -26.96
CA ILE A 390 -13.24 -1.81 -26.10
C ILE A 390 -12.53 -1.10 -24.95
N ALA A 391 -11.62 -1.79 -24.24
CA ALA A 391 -10.89 -1.21 -23.12
C ALA A 391 -10.03 -0.02 -23.54
N VAL A 392 -9.32 -0.12 -24.67
CA VAL A 392 -8.52 0.97 -25.22
C VAL A 392 -9.39 2.15 -25.63
N ALA A 393 -10.54 1.90 -26.27
CA ALA A 393 -11.47 2.95 -26.64
C ALA A 393 -11.99 3.73 -25.41
N ILE A 394 -12.34 3.03 -24.33
CA ILE A 394 -12.79 3.66 -23.07
C ILE A 394 -11.65 4.43 -22.40
N TYR A 395 -10.43 3.88 -22.39
CA TYR A 395 -9.26 4.58 -21.84
C TYR A 395 -8.98 5.89 -22.58
N PHE A 396 -9.00 5.89 -23.92
CA PHE A 396 -8.80 7.11 -24.71
C PHE A 396 -9.99 8.05 -24.67
N LEU A 397 -11.21 7.55 -24.48
CA LEU A 397 -12.37 8.40 -24.20
C LEU A 397 -12.12 9.21 -22.92
N ASN A 398 -11.64 8.58 -21.85
CA ASN A 398 -11.24 9.28 -20.62
C ASN A 398 -10.16 10.34 -20.88
N GLU A 399 -9.13 10.04 -21.67
CA GLU A 399 -8.11 11.03 -22.06
C GLU A 399 -8.71 12.23 -22.81
N SER A 400 -9.61 11.97 -23.77
CA SER A 400 -10.24 13.00 -24.59
C SER A 400 -11.18 13.92 -23.80
N LEU A 401 -11.76 13.42 -22.72
CA LEU A 401 -12.66 14.16 -21.82
C LEU A 401 -11.91 14.97 -20.74
N GLY A 402 -10.58 15.06 -20.83
CA GLY A 402 -9.75 15.78 -19.87
C GLY A 402 -9.47 15.00 -18.58
N ARG A 403 -9.47 13.66 -18.65
CA ARG A 403 -9.18 12.73 -17.55
C ARG A 403 -10.12 12.89 -16.34
N PRO A 404 -11.45 12.68 -16.51
CA PRO A 404 -12.36 12.62 -15.37
C PRO A 404 -11.99 11.51 -14.38
N VAL A 405 -11.47 10.38 -14.89
CA VAL A 405 -10.74 9.39 -14.09
C VAL A 405 -9.25 9.70 -14.23
N GLN A 406 -8.55 9.82 -13.12
CA GLN A 406 -7.13 10.11 -13.13
C GLN A 406 -6.32 8.93 -13.71
N LYS A 407 -5.07 9.24 -14.09
CA LYS A 407 -4.25 8.41 -14.96
C LYS A 407 -3.95 7.01 -14.40
N MET A 408 -3.81 6.87 -13.08
CA MET A 408 -3.48 5.59 -12.47
C MET A 408 -4.71 4.66 -12.38
N ALA A 409 -5.90 5.22 -12.11
CA ALA A 409 -7.14 4.43 -12.07
C ALA A 409 -7.77 4.16 -13.44
N ALA A 410 -7.52 5.03 -14.43
CA ALA A 410 -8.16 4.96 -15.75
C ALA A 410 -8.07 3.59 -16.44
N PRO A 411 -6.91 2.89 -16.48
CA PRO A 411 -6.82 1.58 -17.12
C PRO A 411 -7.72 0.52 -16.47
N VAL A 412 -7.73 0.49 -15.14
CA VAL A 412 -8.49 -0.50 -14.36
C VAL A 412 -9.99 -0.24 -14.52
N VAL A 413 -10.39 1.03 -14.42
CA VAL A 413 -11.80 1.42 -14.62
C VAL A 413 -12.25 1.09 -16.04
N ALA A 414 -11.43 1.35 -17.05
CA ALA A 414 -11.74 0.99 -18.44
C ALA A 414 -11.98 -0.51 -18.63
N VAL A 415 -11.18 -1.36 -17.97
CA VAL A 415 -11.36 -2.81 -18.01
C VAL A 415 -12.61 -3.26 -17.25
N MET A 416 -12.91 -2.67 -16.08
CA MET A 416 -14.15 -2.98 -15.37
C MET A 416 -15.38 -2.63 -16.21
N ILE A 417 -15.39 -1.45 -16.86
CA ILE A 417 -16.47 -1.06 -17.78
C ILE A 417 -16.54 -2.02 -18.97
N THR A 418 -15.39 -2.44 -19.51
CA THR A 418 -15.33 -3.44 -20.58
C THR A 418 -15.99 -4.75 -20.17
N GLY A 419 -15.70 -5.26 -18.97
CA GLY A 419 -16.35 -6.46 -18.44
C GLY A 419 -17.87 -6.33 -18.32
N ILE A 420 -18.36 -5.16 -17.88
CA ILE A 420 -19.80 -4.86 -17.83
C ILE A 420 -20.40 -4.86 -19.25
N LEU A 421 -19.76 -4.16 -20.20
CA LEU A 421 -20.23 -4.08 -21.59
C LEU A 421 -20.27 -5.45 -22.26
N LEU A 422 -19.24 -6.28 -22.09
CA LEU A 422 -19.19 -7.62 -22.66
C LEU A 422 -20.32 -8.51 -22.14
N ASN A 423 -20.66 -8.39 -20.85
CA ASN A 423 -21.81 -9.08 -20.29
C ASN A 423 -23.13 -8.57 -20.90
N VAL A 424 -23.30 -7.26 -21.07
CA VAL A 424 -24.47 -6.70 -21.77
C VAL A 424 -24.57 -7.23 -23.20
N LEU A 425 -23.45 -7.25 -23.93
CA LEU A 425 -23.40 -7.77 -25.31
C LEU A 425 -23.74 -9.27 -25.38
N TYR A 426 -23.34 -10.07 -24.38
CA TYR A 426 -23.74 -11.47 -24.30
C TYR A 426 -25.26 -11.61 -24.16
N TRP A 427 -25.88 -10.82 -23.28
CA TRP A 427 -27.33 -10.88 -23.05
C TRP A 427 -28.13 -10.43 -24.28
N LEU A 428 -27.55 -9.57 -25.12
CA LEU A 428 -28.09 -9.15 -26.41
C LEU A 428 -27.82 -10.16 -27.54
N GLY A 429 -27.09 -11.24 -27.28
CA GLY A 429 -26.70 -12.25 -28.28
C GLY A 429 -25.62 -11.77 -29.26
N LEU A 430 -24.94 -10.67 -28.97
CA LEU A 430 -23.92 -10.04 -29.83
C LEU A 430 -22.49 -10.46 -29.49
N PHE A 431 -22.30 -11.13 -28.36
CA PHE A 431 -21.01 -11.64 -27.91
C PHE A 431 -21.17 -13.07 -27.38
N VAL A 432 -20.22 -13.94 -27.68
CA VAL A 432 -20.14 -15.28 -27.11
C VAL A 432 -18.82 -15.35 -26.34
N PRO A 433 -18.85 -15.53 -25.00
CA PRO A 433 -17.66 -15.75 -24.19
C PRO A 433 -16.85 -16.92 -24.76
N ALA A 434 -15.53 -16.74 -24.79
CA ALA A 434 -14.59 -17.75 -25.28
C ALA A 434 -14.47 -18.93 -24.31
#